data_AF-A0A7D9IBL0-F1
#
_entry.id   AF-A0A7D9IBL0-F1
#
_cell.length_a   1.000
_cell.length_b   1.000
_cell.length_c   1.000
_cell.angle_alpha   90.00
_cell.angle_beta   90.00
_cell.angle_gamma   90.00
#
_symmetry.space_group_name_H-M   'P 1'
#
loop_
_entity.id
_entity.type
_entity.pdbx_description
1 polymer ?
#
loop_
_entity_poly.entity_id
_entity_poly.type
_entity_poly.pdbx_seq_one_letter_code
_entity_poly.pdbx_strand_id
1 'polypeptide(L)'
;MLRQLGHLNASYIDDSYLQGDTRQECKDNVLQTDELLNLAGFIIHPDKSVYEPVQKLTFLGFVIDSIKMRVTLTPEKTVNLKNLCLHTLKHPKLTIRELAHLIGILVSSFSGVQYGSLHYRSLEMLKSEALKSSKGNFEALVSINNECVEDLQWWVDNIENAFKPVERPKADITIHTER
;
A
#
# COMPACT_ATOMS: atom_id res chain seq x y z
N MET A 1 -14.14 -21.83 -13.61
CA MET A 1 -13.62 -23.07 -13.01
C MET A 1 -13.32 -22.89 -11.53
N LEU A 2 -12.24 -22.22 -11.09
CA LEU A 2 -11.93 -22.07 -9.64
C LEU A 2 -13.04 -21.41 -8.81
N ARG A 3 -13.65 -20.32 -9.31
CA ARG A 3 -14.82 -19.69 -8.64
C ARG A 3 -16.03 -20.61 -8.51
N GLN A 4 -16.20 -21.58 -9.43
CA GLN A 4 -17.29 -22.56 -9.33
C GLN A 4 -17.01 -23.62 -8.25
N LEU A 5 -15.75 -23.77 -7.84
CA LEU A 5 -15.32 -24.63 -6.74
C LEU A 5 -15.35 -23.90 -5.38
N GLY A 6 -15.79 -22.64 -5.35
CA GLY A 6 -15.85 -21.81 -4.13
C GLY A 6 -14.55 -21.08 -3.78
N HIS A 7 -13.51 -21.16 -4.62
CA HIS A 7 -12.21 -20.57 -4.30
C HIS A 7 -12.19 -19.05 -4.40
N LEU A 8 -11.69 -18.41 -3.34
CA LEU A 8 -11.51 -16.97 -3.23
C LEU A 8 -10.10 -16.59 -3.67
N ASN A 9 -10.00 -16.10 -4.91
CA ASN A 9 -8.73 -15.79 -5.55
C ASN A 9 -8.74 -14.35 -6.05
N ALA A 10 -7.63 -13.64 -5.82
CA ALA A 10 -7.38 -12.31 -6.38
C ALA A 10 -6.03 -12.31 -7.10
N SER A 11 -6.06 -12.17 -8.42
CA SER A 11 -4.86 -12.11 -9.25
C SER A 11 -4.53 -10.67 -9.65
N TYR A 12 -3.25 -10.33 -9.66
CA TYR A 12 -2.72 -9.04 -10.10
C TYR A 12 -1.42 -9.25 -10.88
N ILE A 13 -1.51 -9.07 -12.21
CA ILE A 13 -0.39 -9.30 -13.15
C ILE A 13 0.22 -10.69 -12.92
N ASP A 14 1.40 -10.77 -12.32
CA ASP A 14 2.15 -12.01 -12.10
C ASP A 14 1.89 -12.63 -10.71
N ASP A 15 1.27 -11.89 -9.80
CA ASP A 15 1.00 -12.33 -8.42
C ASP A 15 -0.45 -12.79 -8.25
N SER A 16 -0.68 -13.80 -7.42
CA SER A 16 -2.03 -14.23 -7.02
C SER A 16 -2.13 -14.44 -5.52
N TYR A 17 -3.21 -13.91 -4.95
CA TYR A 17 -3.64 -14.13 -3.58
C TYR A 17 -4.75 -15.18 -3.54
N LEU A 18 -4.63 -16.14 -2.63
CA LEU A 18 -5.52 -17.29 -2.50
C LEU A 18 -5.95 -17.40 -1.03
N GLN A 19 -7.25 -17.56 -0.79
CA GLN A 19 -7.85 -17.57 0.54
C GLN A 19 -8.78 -18.77 0.72
N GLY A 20 -8.89 -19.23 1.97
CA GLY A 20 -9.89 -20.16 2.49
C GLY A 20 -10.10 -19.90 3.99
N ASP A 21 -11.22 -20.37 4.53
CA ASP A 21 -11.57 -20.18 5.94
C ASP A 21 -10.85 -21.20 6.84
N THR A 22 -10.48 -22.35 6.27
CA THR A 22 -9.71 -23.40 6.94
C THR A 22 -8.35 -23.62 6.29
N ARG A 23 -7.41 -24.18 7.05
CA ARG A 23 -6.11 -24.59 6.51
C ARG A 23 -6.26 -25.57 5.33
N GLN A 24 -7.25 -26.46 5.39
CA GLN A 24 -7.49 -27.42 4.31
C GLN A 24 -8.00 -26.73 3.05
N GLU A 25 -8.98 -25.82 3.18
CA GLU A 25 -9.48 -25.03 2.05
C GLU A 25 -8.38 -24.20 1.37
N CYS A 26 -7.51 -23.55 2.15
CA CYS A 26 -6.36 -22.84 1.58
C CYS A 26 -5.44 -23.78 0.77
N LYS A 27 -5.16 -24.99 1.29
CA LYS A 27 -4.33 -25.97 0.57
C LYS A 27 -4.99 -26.43 -0.71
N ASP A 28 -6.27 -26.78 -0.65
CA ASP A 28 -7.02 -27.25 -1.81
C ASP A 28 -7.09 -26.16 -2.88
N ASN A 29 -7.29 -24.91 -2.47
CA ASN A 29 -7.28 -23.76 -3.37
C ASN A 29 -5.92 -23.58 -4.07
N VAL A 30 -4.81 -23.62 -3.31
CA VAL A 30 -3.46 -23.53 -3.89
C VAL A 30 -3.22 -24.66 -4.90
N LEU A 31 -3.48 -25.92 -4.51
CA LEU A 31 -3.19 -27.07 -5.37
C LEU A 31 -4.02 -27.05 -6.66
N GLN A 32 -5.31 -26.73 -6.57
CA GLN A 32 -6.18 -26.67 -7.75
C GLN A 32 -5.87 -25.45 -8.63
N THR A 33 -5.47 -24.33 -8.03
CA THR A 33 -5.01 -23.16 -8.79
C THR A 33 -3.71 -23.47 -9.51
N ASP A 34 -2.77 -24.12 -8.84
CA ASP A 34 -1.49 -24.55 -9.41
C ASP A 34 -1.68 -25.51 -10.58
N GLU A 35 -2.51 -26.54 -10.39
CA GLU A 35 -2.87 -27.49 -11.45
C GLU A 35 -3.48 -26.77 -12.67
N LEU A 36 -4.46 -25.88 -12.44
CA LEU A 36 -5.10 -25.14 -13.52
C LEU A 36 -4.12 -24.26 -14.30
N LEU A 37 -3.25 -23.53 -13.59
CA LEU A 37 -2.26 -22.66 -14.21
C LEU A 37 -1.23 -23.46 -15.02
N ASN A 38 -0.75 -24.58 -14.48
CA ASN A 38 0.13 -25.50 -15.22
C ASN A 38 -0.55 -26.07 -16.47
N LEU A 39 -1.82 -26.49 -16.38
CA LEU A 39 -2.61 -26.95 -17.53
C LEU A 39 -2.81 -25.86 -18.59
N ALA A 40 -2.91 -24.60 -18.17
CA ALA A 40 -3.00 -23.45 -19.06
C ALA A 40 -1.63 -23.02 -19.65
N GLY A 41 -0.53 -23.69 -19.28
CA GLY A 41 0.82 -23.43 -19.80
C GLY A 41 1.60 -22.35 -19.02
N PHE A 42 1.12 -21.92 -17.85
CA PHE A 42 1.89 -21.05 -16.96
C PHE A 42 2.89 -21.88 -16.14
N ILE A 43 4.04 -21.28 -15.83
CA ILE A 43 5.07 -21.88 -14.97
C ILE A 43 5.04 -21.16 -13.63
N ILE A 44 4.70 -21.88 -12.56
CA ILE A 44 4.71 -21.34 -11.20
C ILE A 44 6.09 -21.55 -10.60
N HIS A 45 6.64 -20.49 -10.01
CA HIS A 45 7.96 -20.54 -9.41
C HIS A 45 7.89 -21.04 -7.96
N PRO A 46 8.38 -22.24 -7.64
CA PRO A 46 8.16 -22.86 -6.32
C PRO A 46 8.70 -22.01 -5.16
N ASP A 47 9.90 -21.43 -5.32
CA ASP A 47 10.52 -20.64 -4.25
C ASP A 47 9.92 -19.24 -4.05
N LYS A 48 9.17 -18.73 -5.04
CA LYS A 48 8.50 -17.42 -4.94
C LYS A 48 7.04 -17.56 -4.50
N SER A 49 6.52 -18.78 -4.50
CA SER A 49 5.15 -19.10 -4.16
C SER A 49 5.04 -19.64 -2.73
N VAL A 50 3.89 -19.40 -2.10
CA VAL A 50 3.60 -19.86 -0.74
C VAL A 50 2.55 -20.96 -0.81
N TYR A 51 2.99 -22.22 -0.73
CA TYR A 51 2.09 -23.37 -0.82
C TYR A 51 1.47 -23.76 0.52
N GLU A 52 2.18 -23.54 1.62
CA GLU A 52 1.65 -23.80 2.94
C GLU A 52 0.83 -22.61 3.44
N PRO A 53 -0.42 -22.84 3.93
CA PRO A 53 -1.25 -21.74 4.40
C PRO A 53 -0.59 -21.01 5.58
N VAL A 54 -0.57 -19.69 5.48
CA VAL A 54 0.00 -18.79 6.49
C VAL A 54 -1.03 -17.74 6.92
N GLN A 55 -0.91 -17.26 8.15
CA GLN A 55 -1.76 -16.20 8.70
C GLN A 55 -1.20 -14.78 8.47
N LYS A 56 0.04 -14.69 7.99
CA LYS A 56 0.69 -13.45 7.57
C LYS A 56 1.32 -13.67 6.21
N LEU A 57 0.85 -12.93 5.22
CA LEU A 57 1.30 -13.07 3.84
C LEU A 57 1.67 -11.70 3.27
N THR A 58 2.80 -11.64 2.57
CA THR A 58 3.17 -10.44 1.81
C THR A 58 2.54 -10.52 0.42
N PHE A 59 1.77 -9.51 0.04
CA PHE A 59 1.14 -9.40 -1.28
C PHE A 59 1.15 -7.94 -1.74
N LEU A 60 1.64 -7.66 -2.96
CA LEU A 60 1.79 -6.31 -3.54
C LEU A 60 2.55 -5.32 -2.63
N GLY A 61 3.50 -5.86 -1.86
CA GLY A 61 4.31 -5.12 -0.89
C GLY A 61 3.51 -4.60 0.32
N PHE A 62 2.47 -5.33 0.72
CA PHE A 62 1.78 -5.19 2.00
C PHE A 62 1.80 -6.51 2.74
N VAL A 63 1.77 -6.47 4.07
CA VAL A 63 1.55 -7.66 4.91
C VAL A 63 0.07 -7.72 5.26
N ILE A 64 -0.58 -8.81 4.90
CA ILE A 64 -1.95 -9.14 5.27
C ILE A 64 -1.88 -10.06 6.50
N ASP A 65 -2.43 -9.61 7.63
CA ASP A 65 -2.52 -10.37 8.89
C ASP A 65 -3.98 -10.77 9.12
N SER A 66 -4.32 -12.04 8.88
CA SER A 66 -5.67 -12.57 9.02
C SER A 66 -6.08 -12.86 10.46
N ILE A 67 -5.14 -12.87 11.42
CA ILE A 67 -5.48 -13.00 12.85
C ILE A 67 -5.94 -11.63 13.38
N LYS A 68 -5.19 -10.58 13.05
CA LYS A 68 -5.50 -9.21 13.49
C LYS A 68 -6.50 -8.50 12.59
N MET A 69 -6.80 -9.07 11.42
CA MET A 69 -7.60 -8.46 10.35
C MET A 69 -7.07 -7.10 9.93
N ARG A 70 -5.76 -7.02 9.65
CA ARG A 70 -5.04 -5.79 9.30
C ARG A 70 -4.18 -5.96 8.08
N VAL A 71 -4.07 -4.88 7.32
CA VAL A 71 -3.07 -4.68 6.27
C VAL A 71 -2.05 -3.67 6.77
N THR A 72 -0.77 -4.00 6.70
CA THR A 72 0.34 -3.10 7.03
C THR A 72 1.31 -3.00 5.86
N LEU A 73 2.19 -2.00 5.90
CA LEU A 73 3.36 -2.01 5.02
C LEU A 73 4.32 -3.13 5.42
N THR A 74 5.18 -3.56 4.47
CA THR A 74 6.34 -4.39 4.81
C THR A 74 7.34 -3.57 5.63
N PRO A 75 8.16 -4.22 6.50
CA PRO A 75 9.17 -3.51 7.29
C PRO A 75 10.10 -2.66 6.43
N GLU A 76 10.50 -3.17 5.26
CA GLU A 76 11.33 -2.46 4.29
C GLU A 76 10.66 -1.18 3.78
N LYS A 77 9.38 -1.25 3.35
CA LYS A 77 8.64 -0.06 2.89
C LYS A 77 8.46 0.96 4.01
N THR A 78 8.17 0.50 5.24
CA THR A 78 8.06 1.37 6.42
C THR A 78 9.34 2.17 6.66
N VAL A 79 10.49 1.48 6.70
CA VAL A 79 11.80 2.11 6.93
C VAL A 79 12.14 3.08 5.79
N ASN A 80 11.96 2.66 4.53
CA ASN A 80 12.26 3.49 3.37
C ASN A 80 11.41 4.76 3.36
N LEU A 81 10.10 4.65 3.61
CA LEU A 81 9.21 5.80 3.65
C LEU A 81 9.54 6.75 4.81
N LYS A 82 9.76 6.22 6.02
CA LYS A 82 10.15 7.04 7.18
C LYS A 82 11.44 7.82 6.91
N ASN A 83 12.44 7.15 6.34
CA ASN A 83 13.72 7.77 5.97
C ASN A 83 13.55 8.85 4.91
N LEU A 84 12.68 8.65 3.91
CA LEU A 84 12.43 9.65 2.89
C LEU A 84 11.75 10.90 3.47
N CYS A 85 10.75 10.72 4.33
CA CYS A 85 10.13 11.85 5.04
C CYS A 85 11.15 12.62 5.89
N LEU A 86 11.96 11.91 6.69
CA LEU A 86 13.03 12.52 7.51
C LEU A 86 14.08 13.25 6.66
N HIS A 87 14.44 12.69 5.50
CA HIS A 87 15.36 13.33 4.58
C HIS A 87 14.78 14.63 4.03
N THR A 88 13.54 14.62 3.56
CA THR A 88 12.86 15.82 3.05
C THR A 88 12.67 16.90 4.13
N LEU A 89 12.40 16.50 5.37
CA LEU A 89 12.34 17.44 6.51
C LEU A 89 13.69 18.10 6.79
N LYS A 90 14.80 17.37 6.67
CA LYS A 90 16.16 17.91 6.85
C LYS A 90 16.63 18.75 5.67
N HIS A 91 16.14 18.47 4.48
CA HIS A 91 16.50 19.14 3.23
C HIS A 91 15.25 19.75 2.59
N PRO A 92 14.74 20.87 3.15
CA PRO A 92 13.45 21.44 2.76
C PRO A 92 13.43 21.98 1.33
N LYS A 93 14.58 22.18 0.70
CA LYS A 93 14.72 22.57 -0.70
C LYS A 93 15.12 21.34 -1.53
N LEU A 94 14.27 20.98 -2.48
CA LEU A 94 14.40 19.78 -3.30
C LEU A 94 13.91 20.07 -4.73
N THR A 95 14.23 19.18 -5.66
CA THR A 95 13.64 19.22 -7.00
C THR A 95 12.16 18.83 -6.96
N ILE A 96 11.38 19.34 -7.90
CA ILE A 96 9.99 18.90 -8.09
C ILE A 96 9.92 17.38 -8.37
N ARG A 97 10.93 16.81 -9.05
CA ARG A 97 11.06 15.37 -9.27
C ARG A 97 11.14 14.58 -7.97
N GLU A 98 11.98 15.01 -7.03
CA GLU A 98 12.11 14.37 -5.71
C GLU A 98 10.80 14.47 -4.92
N LEU A 99 10.12 15.63 -4.97
CA LEU A 99 8.82 15.80 -4.34
C LEU A 99 7.78 14.86 -4.95
N ALA A 100 7.73 14.74 -6.28
CA ALA A 100 6.82 13.82 -6.97
C ALA A 100 7.12 12.36 -6.63
N HIS A 101 8.39 11.98 -6.50
CA HIS A 101 8.80 10.66 -6.08
C HIS A 101 8.29 10.33 -4.67
N LEU A 102 8.52 11.24 -3.70
CA LEU A 102 8.01 11.10 -2.34
C LEU A 102 6.49 10.93 -2.31
N ILE A 103 5.74 11.77 -3.03
CA ILE A 103 4.29 11.66 -3.11
C ILE A 103 3.85 10.33 -3.70
N GLY A 104 4.53 9.84 -4.74
CA GLY A 104 4.28 8.52 -5.32
C GLY A 104 4.40 7.40 -4.28
N ILE A 105 5.45 7.44 -3.44
CA ILE A 105 5.63 6.45 -2.37
C ILE A 105 4.53 6.58 -1.31
N LEU A 106 4.19 7.81 -0.88
CA LEU A 106 3.11 8.06 0.09
C LEU A 106 1.78 7.47 -0.41
N VAL A 107 1.40 7.81 -1.64
CA VAL A 107 0.16 7.33 -2.27
C VAL A 107 0.15 5.81 -2.40
N SER A 108 1.28 5.22 -2.81
CA SER A 108 1.41 3.76 -2.89
C SER A 108 1.28 3.06 -1.54
N SER A 109 1.38 3.79 -0.43
CA SER A 109 1.33 3.25 0.93
C SER A 109 -0.07 3.32 1.58
N PHE A 110 -1.05 4.00 0.96
CA PHE A 110 -2.38 4.23 1.56
C PHE A 110 -3.14 2.95 1.89
N SER A 111 -2.91 1.85 1.18
CA SER A 111 -3.57 0.57 1.48
C SER A 111 -3.10 -0.05 2.80
N GLY A 112 -1.93 0.33 3.31
CA GLY A 112 -1.41 -0.11 4.61
C GLY A 112 -1.48 0.95 5.71
N VAL A 113 -1.96 2.16 5.41
CA VAL A 113 -1.93 3.32 6.32
C VAL A 113 -3.28 4.02 6.30
N GLN A 114 -4.18 3.68 7.23
CA GLN A 114 -5.58 4.11 7.23
C GLN A 114 -5.79 5.61 7.02
N TYR A 115 -4.98 6.44 7.68
CA TYR A 115 -5.10 7.90 7.65
C TYR A 115 -4.09 8.58 6.72
N GLY A 116 -3.26 7.81 6.00
CA GLY A 116 -2.19 8.38 5.17
C GLY A 116 -2.71 9.35 4.10
N SER A 117 -3.87 9.06 3.51
CA SER A 117 -4.51 9.93 2.52
C SER A 117 -4.97 11.30 3.05
N LEU A 118 -4.96 11.51 4.37
CA LEU A 118 -5.25 12.81 4.99
C LEU A 118 -4.01 13.70 5.05
N HIS A 119 -2.81 13.11 4.98
CA HIS A 119 -1.53 13.77 5.24
C HIS A 119 -0.62 13.80 4.00
N TYR A 120 -1.14 14.21 2.85
CA TYR A 120 -0.32 14.37 1.62
C TYR A 120 -0.77 15.51 0.71
N ARG A 121 -1.91 16.15 1.01
CA ARG A 121 -2.55 17.11 0.11
C ARG A 121 -1.71 18.36 -0.03
N SER A 122 -1.07 18.81 1.05
CA SER A 122 -0.20 19.99 1.03
C SER A 122 0.98 19.78 0.06
N LEU A 123 1.59 18.59 0.07
CA LEU A 123 2.68 18.19 -0.82
C LEU A 123 2.21 18.17 -2.29
N GLU A 124 1.03 17.61 -2.57
CA GLU A 124 0.49 17.54 -3.94
C GLU A 124 0.13 18.92 -4.49
N MET A 125 -0.42 19.81 -3.65
CA MET A 125 -0.67 21.21 -4.00
C MET A 125 0.64 21.93 -4.31
N LEU A 126 1.63 21.82 -3.42
CA LEU A 126 2.96 22.42 -3.61
C LEU A 126 3.61 21.96 -4.91
N LYS A 127 3.62 20.64 -5.19
CA LYS A 127 4.14 20.10 -6.46
C LYS A 127 3.41 20.70 -7.65
N SER A 128 2.09 20.75 -7.61
CA SER A 128 1.26 21.22 -8.72
C SER A 128 1.49 22.69 -9.02
N GLU A 129 1.61 23.53 -8.00
CA GLU A 129 1.91 24.96 -8.14
C GLU A 129 3.34 25.21 -8.63
N ALA A 130 4.31 24.46 -8.10
CA ALA A 130 5.70 24.55 -8.52
C ALA A 130 5.87 24.13 -9.99
N LEU A 131 5.19 23.07 -10.43
CA LEU A 131 5.20 22.64 -11.84
C LEU A 131 4.60 23.70 -12.77
N LYS A 132 3.46 24.29 -12.39
CA LYS A 132 2.84 25.37 -13.16
C LYS A 132 3.78 26.57 -13.30
N SER A 133 4.37 27.02 -12.19
CA SER A 133 5.31 28.14 -12.16
C SER A 133 6.59 27.86 -12.95
N SER A 134 7.03 26.60 -12.97
CA SER A 134 8.25 26.16 -13.65
C SER A 134 8.02 25.68 -15.08
N LYS A 135 6.83 25.91 -15.66
CA LYS A 135 6.45 25.49 -17.03
C LYS A 135 6.69 23.99 -17.29
N GLY A 136 6.43 23.15 -16.27
CA GLY A 136 6.60 21.69 -16.35
C GLY A 136 8.03 21.19 -16.14
N ASN A 137 8.98 22.05 -15.78
CA ASN A 137 10.36 21.61 -15.48
C ASN A 137 10.44 20.88 -14.13
N PHE A 138 10.61 19.56 -14.15
CA PHE A 138 10.77 18.73 -12.95
C PHE A 138 12.11 18.92 -12.23
N GLU A 139 13.11 19.51 -12.89
CA GLU A 139 14.42 19.83 -12.27
C GLU A 139 14.41 21.18 -11.55
N ALA A 140 13.32 21.95 -11.65
CA ALA A 140 13.19 23.18 -10.90
C ALA A 140 13.13 22.86 -9.39
N LEU A 141 13.71 23.75 -8.59
CA LEU A 141 13.74 23.62 -7.14
C LEU A 141 12.46 24.20 -6.52
N VAL A 142 11.97 23.53 -5.50
CA VAL A 142 10.85 23.93 -4.65
C VAL A 142 11.28 23.82 -3.18
N SER A 143 10.70 24.66 -2.34
CA SER A 143 10.87 24.57 -0.88
C SER A 143 9.57 24.12 -0.23
N ILE A 144 9.62 23.15 0.67
CA ILE A 144 8.44 22.74 1.46
C ILE A 144 8.01 23.85 2.42
N ASN A 145 6.70 24.04 2.56
CA ASN A 145 6.10 25.00 3.49
C ASN A 145 5.71 24.31 4.81
N ASN A 146 5.21 25.08 5.79
CA ASN A 146 4.84 24.53 7.11
C ASN A 146 3.75 23.45 7.03
N GLU A 147 2.77 23.59 6.13
CA GLU A 147 1.72 22.58 5.94
C GLU A 147 2.31 21.24 5.43
N CYS A 148 3.29 21.31 4.52
CA CYS A 148 4.03 20.13 4.07
C CYS A 148 4.85 19.50 5.19
N VAL A 149 5.43 20.32 6.06
CA VAL A 149 6.17 19.83 7.24
C VAL A 149 5.23 19.09 8.20
N GLU A 150 4.02 19.61 8.45
CA GLU A 150 3.01 18.94 9.28
C GLU A 150 2.60 17.58 8.70
N ASP A 151 2.34 17.53 7.39
CA ASP A 151 2.03 16.26 6.70
C ASP A 151 3.20 15.28 6.84
N LEU A 152 4.44 15.67 6.55
CA LEU A 152 5.60 14.80 6.63
C LEU A 152 5.91 14.34 8.06
N GLN A 153 5.75 15.22 9.04
CA GLN A 153 5.97 14.88 10.45
C GLN A 153 4.95 13.85 10.93
N TRP A 154 3.68 13.99 10.53
CA TRP A 154 2.66 12.99 10.83
C TRP A 154 3.07 11.61 10.31
N TRP A 155 3.61 11.51 9.09
CA TRP A 155 4.11 10.24 8.57
C TRP A 155 5.25 9.69 9.43
N VAL A 156 6.24 10.50 9.81
CA VAL A 156 7.37 10.07 10.66
C VAL A 156 6.89 9.50 11.99
N ASP A 157 5.91 10.14 12.61
CA ASP A 157 5.40 9.78 13.94
C ASP A 157 4.52 8.53 13.93
N ASN A 158 3.81 8.28 12.82
CA ASN A 158 2.76 7.25 12.77
C ASN A 158 3.13 6.01 11.97
N ILE A 159 4.05 6.09 11.00
CA ILE A 159 4.22 5.03 9.97
C ILE A 159 4.63 3.66 10.53
N GLU A 160 5.37 3.62 11.64
CA GLU A 160 5.80 2.37 12.27
C GLU A 160 4.66 1.58 12.91
N ASN A 161 3.63 2.28 13.37
CA ASN A 161 2.46 1.69 14.04
C ASN A 161 1.21 1.70 13.15
N ALA A 162 1.34 2.23 11.92
CA ALA A 162 0.24 2.36 11.00
C ALA A 162 -0.25 1.01 10.49
N PHE A 163 -1.57 0.91 10.36
CA PHE A 163 -2.23 -0.21 9.71
C PHE A 163 -3.52 0.30 9.05
N LYS A 164 -4.12 -0.55 8.21
CA LYS A 164 -5.48 -0.39 7.73
C LYS A 164 -6.28 -1.64 8.09
N PRO A 165 -7.40 -1.52 8.81
CA PRO A 165 -8.23 -2.68 9.11
C PRO A 165 -8.86 -3.21 7.81
N VAL A 166 -8.95 -4.54 7.68
CA VAL A 166 -9.56 -5.20 6.51
C VAL A 166 -11.07 -4.91 6.48
N GLU A 167 -11.71 -4.97 7.64
CA GLU A 167 -13.11 -4.62 7.82
C GLU A 167 -13.22 -3.41 8.75
N ARG A 168 -14.08 -2.46 8.40
CA ARG A 168 -14.38 -1.34 9.31
C ARG A 168 -15.36 -1.84 10.37
N PRO A 169 -15.13 -1.55 11.65
CA PRO A 169 -16.14 -1.84 12.66
C PRO A 169 -17.44 -1.15 12.28
N LYS A 170 -18.56 -1.81 12.58
CA LYS A 170 -19.90 -1.25 12.37
C LYS A 170 -19.97 0.08 13.10
N ALA A 171 -20.38 1.15 12.41
CA ALA A 171 -20.50 2.45 13.03
C ALA A 171 -21.61 2.42 14.09
N ASP A 172 -21.29 2.86 15.31
CA ASP A 172 -22.30 3.03 16.36
C ASP A 172 -23.30 4.14 16.03
N ILE A 173 -22.83 5.17 15.30
CA ILE A 173 -23.61 6.33 14.89
C ILE A 173 -23.26 6.65 13.43
N THR A 174 -24.28 6.78 12.59
CA THR A 174 -24.14 7.26 11.21
C THR A 174 -24.73 8.66 11.11
N ILE A 175 -23.91 9.64 10.70
CA ILE A 175 -24.34 11.01 10.48
C ILE A 175 -24.38 11.25 8.98
N HIS A 176 -25.52 11.70 8.47
CA HIS A 176 -25.69 12.08 7.07
C HIS A 176 -25.70 13.61 6.97
N THR A 177 -25.00 14.14 5.98
CA THR A 177 -25.11 15.54 5.57
C THR A 177 -25.74 15.58 4.20
N GLU A 178 -26.96 16.11 4.11
CA GLU A 178 -27.56 16.46 2.83
C GLU A 178 -26.85 17.71 2.28
N ARG A 179 -26.45 17.65 1.00
CA ARG A 179 -25.92 18.79 0.25
C ARG A 179 -26.96 19.27 -0.74
#